data_AF-A0A090TCP3-F1
#
_entry.id   AF-A0A090TCP3-F1
#
_cell.length_a   1.000
_cell.length_b   1.000
_cell.length_c   1.000
_cell.angle_alpha   90.00
_cell.angle_beta   90.00
_cell.angle_gamma   90.00
#
_symmetry.space_group_name_H-M   'P 1'
#
loop_
_entity.id
_entity.type
_entity.pdbx_description
1 polymer ?
#
loop_
_entity_poly.entity_id
_entity_poly.type
_entity_poly.pdbx_seq_one_letter_code
_entity_poly.pdbx_strand_id
1 'polypeptide(L)' 'MSAYQKEYQWAEQQPESFWQHQAENIDWFEAPKTILAKDDNGIERWFPDGVMNTAWLALDYHCEQGRGDNTA' A
#
# COMPACT_ATOMS: atom_id res chain seq x y z
N MET A 1 1.78 3.42 -26.26
CA MET A 1 1.00 3.81 -25.06
C MET A 1 1.90 4.60 -24.12
N SER A 2 1.41 5.67 -23.52
CA SER A 2 2.16 6.41 -22.49
C SER A 2 2.23 5.60 -21.19
N ALA A 3 3.16 5.94 -20.29
CA ALA A 3 3.27 5.31 -18.98
C ALA A 3 1.95 5.43 -18.19
N TYR A 4 1.33 6.61 -18.19
CA TYR A 4 0.02 6.84 -17.59
C TYR A 4 -1.05 5.88 -18.14
N GLN A 5 -1.15 5.75 -19.47
CA GLN A 5 -2.15 4.87 -20.09
C GLN A 5 -1.96 3.41 -19.69
N LYS A 6 -0.71 2.97 -19.52
CA LYS A 6 -0.39 1.61 -19.10
C LYS A 6 -0.81 1.36 -17.65
N GLU A 7 -0.44 2.24 -16.72
CA GLU A 7 -0.80 2.12 -15.30
C GLU A 7 -2.33 2.19 -15.11
N TYR A 8 -2.99 3.12 -15.80
CA TYR A 8 -4.45 3.26 -15.76
C TYR A 8 -5.15 1.99 -16.25
N GLN A 9 -4.72 1.45 -17.39
CA GLN A 9 -5.30 0.21 -17.92
C GLN A 9 -5.09 -0.98 -16.98
N TRP A 10 -3.95 -1.06 -16.29
CA TRP A 10 -3.72 -2.11 -15.31
C TRP A 10 -4.66 -1.96 -14.10
N ALA A 11 -4.74 -0.77 -13.51
CA ALA A 11 -5.62 -0.50 -12.39
C ALA A 11 -7.10 -0.79 -12.71
N GLU A 12 -7.54 -0.51 -13.94
CA GLU A 12 -8.90 -0.78 -14.40
C GLU A 12 -9.17 -2.28 -14.63
N GLN A 13 -8.25 -2.98 -15.30
CA GLN A 13 -8.46 -4.37 -15.73
C GLN A 13 -8.16 -5.39 -14.64
N GLN A 14 -7.20 -5.11 -13.76
CA GLN A 14 -6.76 -6.02 -12.71
C GLN A 14 -6.50 -5.22 -11.41
N PRO A 15 -7.55 -4.64 -10.80
CA PRO A 15 -7.41 -3.75 -9.65
C PRO A 15 -6.74 -4.43 -8.45
N GLU A 16 -7.02 -5.70 -8.20
CA GLU A 16 -6.45 -6.42 -7.06
C GLU A 16 -4.93 -6.60 -7.22
N SER A 17 -4.45 -7.03 -8.39
CA SER A 17 -3.00 -7.19 -8.63
C SER A 17 -2.29 -5.84 -8.72
N PHE A 18 -2.95 -4.82 -9.25
CA PHE A 18 -2.43 -3.46 -9.24
C PHE A 18 -2.22 -2.97 -7.81
N TRP A 19 -3.25 -3.03 -6.96
CA TRP A 19 -3.16 -2.55 -5.58
C TRP A 19 -2.27 -3.42 -4.69
N GLN A 20 -2.17 -4.73 -4.98
CA GLN A 20 -1.15 -5.59 -4.37
C GLN A 20 0.25 -5.06 -4.65
N HIS A 21 0.56 -4.77 -5.92
CA HIS A 21 1.86 -4.26 -6.31
C HIS A 21 2.13 -2.87 -5.72
N GLN A 22 1.12 -1.98 -5.70
CA GLN A 22 1.28 -0.66 -5.07
C GLN A 22 1.54 -0.75 -3.56
N ALA A 23 0.99 -1.75 -2.87
CA ALA A 23 1.21 -1.94 -1.45
C ALA A 23 2.66 -2.33 -1.10
N GLU A 24 3.44 -2.84 -2.06
CA GLU A 24 4.87 -3.14 -1.90
C GLU A 24 5.74 -1.88 -1.79
N ASN A 25 5.19 -0.69 -2.08
CA ASN A 25 5.92 0.58 -2.01
C ASN A 25 6.03 1.16 -0.59
N ILE A 26 5.37 0.54 0.40
CA ILE A 26 5.47 0.94 1.80
C ILE A 26 5.85 -0.27 2.66
N ASP A 27 6.52 0.01 3.77
CA ASP A 27 6.94 -1.02 4.71
C ASP A 27 5.79 -1.47 5.61
N TRP A 28 5.59 -2.79 5.65
CA TRP A 28 4.64 -3.45 6.52
C TRP A 28 5.38 -4.23 7.60
N PHE A 29 4.85 -4.24 8.82
CA PHE A 29 5.29 -5.20 9.82
C PHE A 29 4.82 -6.61 9.43
N GLU A 30 3.59 -6.72 8.92
CA GLU A 30 3.05 -7.91 8.28
C GLU A 30 2.37 -7.51 6.98
N ALA A 31 2.92 -7.96 5.84
CA ALA A 31 2.39 -7.62 4.54
C ALA A 31 1.02 -8.30 4.30
N PRO A 32 0.02 -7.57 3.78
CA PRO A 32 -1.31 -8.12 3.54
C PRO A 32 -1.26 -9.20 2.44
N LYS A 33 -1.97 -10.31 2.64
CA LYS A 33 -2.20 -11.32 1.59
C LYS A 33 -3.56 -11.11 0.93
N THR A 34 -4.48 -10.46 1.62
CA THR A 34 -5.80 -10.12 1.12
C THR A 34 -5.82 -8.65 0.75
N ILE A 35 -6.11 -8.32 -0.51
CA ILE A 35 -6.06 -6.93 -0.97
C ILE A 35 -7.40 -6.24 -0.77
N LEU A 36 -8.48 -6.92 -1.17
CA LEU A 36 -9.84 -6.46 -1.02
C LEU A 36 -10.73 -7.62 -0.57
N ALA A 37 -11.37 -7.45 0.59
CA ALA A 37 -12.39 -8.36 1.09
C ALA A 37 -13.72 -7.63 1.26
N LYS A 38 -14.81 -8.40 1.38
CA LYS A 38 -16.09 -7.89 1.88
C LYS A 38 -16.37 -8.53 3.22
N ASP A 39 -16.73 -7.72 4.21
CA ASP A 39 -17.16 -8.23 5.51
C ASP A 39 -18.61 -8.76 5.46
N ASP A 40 -19.10 -9.27 6.58
CA ASP A 40 -20.44 -9.86 6.70
C ASP A 40 -21.58 -8.87 6.37
N ASN A 41 -21.31 -7.56 6.40
CA ASN A 41 -22.25 -6.51 6.05
C ASN A 41 -22.12 -6.06 4.59
N GLY A 42 -21.26 -6.73 3.80
CA GLY A 42 -20.96 -6.36 2.42
C GLY A 42 -20.07 -5.12 2.28
N ILE A 43 -19.45 -4.65 3.37
CA ILE A 43 -18.57 -3.48 3.36
C ILE A 43 -17.18 -3.91 2.89
N GLU A 44 -16.61 -3.15 1.96
CA GLU A 44 -15.26 -3.37 1.45
C GLU A 44 -14.19 -3.08 2.51
N ARG A 45 -13.24 -3.99 2.66
CA ARG A 45 -12.09 -3.90 3.55
C ARG A 45 -10.82 -4.07 2.74
N TRP A 46 -10.00 -3.03 2.72
CA TRP A 46 -8.71 -3.02 2.05
C TRP A 46 -7.62 -3.49 3.01
N PHE A 47 -6.76 -4.41 2.53
CA PHE A 47 -5.61 -4.93 3.29
C PHE A 47 -5.96 -5.39 4.72
N PRO A 48 -7.06 -6.15 4.94
CA PRO A 48 -7.59 -6.41 6.29
C PRO A 48 -6.65 -7.23 7.19
N ASP A 49 -5.70 -7.96 6.60
CA ASP A 49 -4.71 -8.78 7.29
C ASP A 49 -3.32 -8.11 7.36
N GLY A 50 -3.17 -6.88 6.84
CA GLY A 50 -1.93 -6.13 6.89
C GLY A 50 -1.73 -5.41 8.23
N VAL A 51 -0.49 -5.40 8.72
CA VAL A 51 -0.10 -4.70 9.95
C VAL A 51 0.94 -3.63 9.63
N MET A 52 0.61 -2.38 9.92
CA MET A 52 1.49 -1.23 9.76
C MET A 52 1.19 -0.15 10.81
N ASN A 53 2.10 0.82 10.93
CA ASN A 53 1.87 2.03 11.69
C ASN A 53 2.18 3.25 10.83
N THR A 54 1.16 4.09 10.60
CA THR A 54 1.28 5.28 9.76
C THR A 54 2.29 6.29 10.29
N ALA A 55 2.36 6.50 11.60
CA ALA A 55 3.32 7.43 12.20
C ALA A 55 4.76 6.91 12.03
N TRP A 56 4.97 5.60 12.24
CA TRP A 56 6.28 4.97 12.01
C TRP A 56 6.70 5.10 10.54
N LEU A 57 5.81 4.81 9.59
CA LEU A 57 6.09 4.97 8.16
C LEU A 57 6.43 6.41 7.75
N ALA A 58 5.74 7.39 8.34
CA ALA A 58 5.90 8.80 7.99
C ALA A 58 7.09 9.48 8.67
N LEU A 59 7.62 8.92 9.78
CA LEU A 59 8.66 9.56 10.60
C LEU A 59 9.80 8.59 10.89
N ASP A 60 9.57 7.61 11.75
CA ASP A 60 10.59 6.70 12.29
C ASP A 60 11.33 5.95 11.18
N TYR A 61 10.60 5.43 10.18
CA TYR A 61 11.17 4.78 9.01
C TYR A 61 12.22 5.67 8.32
N HIS A 62 11.92 6.95 8.10
CA HIS A 62 12.88 7.86 7.46
C HIS A 62 14.09 8.12 8.36
N CYS A 63 13.90 8.28 9.67
CA CYS A 63 14.98 8.39 10.64
C CYS A 63 15.90 7.15 10.63
N GLU A 64 15.31 5.96 10.66
CA GLU A 64 16.01 4.67 10.62
C GLU A 64 16.79 4.47 9.30
N GLN A 65 16.29 5.01 8.18
CA GLN A 65 16.99 5.07 6.89
C GLN A 65 18.03 6.20 6.81
N GLY A 66 18.42 6.80 7.94
CA GLY A 66 19.49 7.80 8.03
C GLY A 66 19.09 9.21 7.57
N ARG A 67 17.78 9.51 7.48
CA ARG A 67 17.26 10.82 7.07
C ARG A 67 16.74 11.66 8.24
N GLY A 68 17.09 11.30 9.48
CA GLY A 68 16.56 11.97 10.69
C GLY A 68 16.93 13.45 10.84
N ASP A 69 18.05 13.88 10.24
CA ASP A 69 18.48 15.29 10.26
C ASP A 69 17.89 16.13 9.11
N ASN A 70 17.15 15.50 8.18
CA ASN A 70 16.49 16.22 7.10
C ASN A 70 15.23 16.92 7.62
N THR A 71 14.99 18.15 7.17
CA THR A 71 13.66 18.77 7.33
C THR A 71 12.62 17.91 6.61
N ALA A 72 11.59 17.48 7.36
CA ALA A 72 10.45 16.74 6.85
C ALA A 72 9.53 17.59 5.95
#